data_AF-A0A350DN97-F1
#
_entry.id   AF-A0A350DN97-F1
#
_cell.length_a   1.000
_cell.length_b   1.000
_cell.length_c   1.000
_cell.angle_alpha   90.00
_cell.angle_beta   90.00
_cell.angle_gamma   90.00
#
_symmetry.space_group_name_H-M   'P 1'
#
loop_
_entity.id
_entity.type
_entity.pdbx_description
1 polymer ?
#
loop_
_entity_poly.entity_id
_entity_poly.type
_entity_poly.pdbx_seq_one_letter_code
_entity_poly.pdbx_strand_id
1 'polypeptide(L)' 'MNSAIVLLVGVAAMLCGYLFYSKFIATKILALDDSRPTPAHTMKDGVDYIPTNKYVLWGHHFTSV' A
#
# COMPACT_ATOMS: atom_id res chain seq x y z
N MET A 1 -5.95 -31.39 -17.98
CA MET A 1 -6.20 -29.96 -17.67
C MET A 1 -5.00 -29.16 -18.15
N ASN A 2 -5.20 -28.13 -18.98
CA ASN A 2 -4.09 -27.35 -19.55
C ASN A 2 -3.47 -26.44 -18.46
N SER A 3 -2.16 -26.54 -18.24
CA SER A 3 -1.42 -25.75 -17.25
C SER A 3 -1.57 -24.24 -17.45
N ALA A 4 -1.74 -23.77 -18.69
CA ALA A 4 -1.97 -22.36 -18.98
C ALA A 4 -3.29 -21.85 -18.37
N ILE A 5 -4.34 -22.69 -18.34
CA ILE A 5 -5.63 -22.33 -17.75
C ILE A 5 -5.50 -22.20 -16.23
N VAL A 6 -4.79 -23.13 -15.60
CA VAL A 6 -4.54 -23.09 -14.14
C VAL A 6 -3.77 -21.82 -13.75
N LEU A 7 -2.75 -21.46 -14.53
CA LEU A 7 -1.99 -20.22 -14.33
C LEU A 7 -2.90 -18.99 -14.41
N LEU A 8 -3.71 -18.90 -15.47
CA LEU A 8 -4.61 -17.76 -15.67
C LEU A 8 -5.61 -17.61 -14.52
N VAL A 9 -6.18 -18.71 -14.04
CA VAL A 9 -7.09 -18.71 -12.89
C VAL A 9 -6.37 -18.27 -11.62
N GLY A 10 -5.15 -18.75 -11.38
CA GLY A 10 -4.35 -18.36 -10.22
C GLY A 10 -4.01 -16.86 -10.21
N VAL A 11 -3.58 -16.32 -11.34
CA VAL A 11 -3.31 -14.88 -11.50
C VAL A 11 -4.58 -14.07 -11.29
N ALA A 12 -5.70 -14.47 -11.90
CA ALA A 12 -6.98 -13.80 -11.73
C ALA A 12 -7.43 -13.79 -10.26
N ALA A 13 -7.29 -14.91 -9.55
CA ALA A 13 -7.61 -15.00 -8.12
C ALA A 13 -6.74 -14.07 -7.28
N MET A 14 -5.43 -14.01 -7.55
CA MET A 14 -4.50 -13.13 -6.84
C MET A 14 -4.82 -11.64 -7.09
N LEU A 15 -5.15 -11.28 -8.33
CA LEU A 15 -5.57 -9.92 -8.69
C LEU A 15 -6.89 -9.54 -8.02
N CYS A 16 -7.88 -10.44 -8.01
CA CYS A 16 -9.13 -10.23 -7.29
C CYS A 16 -8.85 -10.01 -5.79
N GLY A 17 -8.05 -10.87 -5.17
CA GLY A 17 -7.63 -10.72 -3.78
C GLY A 17 -7.00 -9.35 -3.52
N TYR A 18 -6.02 -8.95 -4.35
CA TYR A 18 -5.40 -7.64 -4.26
C TYR A 18 -6.41 -6.50 -4.36
N LEU A 19 -7.27 -6.48 -5.38
CA LEU A 19 -8.20 -5.38 -5.63
C LEU A 19 -9.29 -5.25 -4.56
N PHE A 20 -9.91 -6.36 -4.16
CA PHE A 20 -11.00 -6.32 -3.19
C PHE A 20 -10.48 -6.11 -1.76
N TYR A 21 -9.41 -6.81 -1.38
CA TYR A 21 -8.90 -6.76 -0.01
C TYR A 21 -8.15 -5.47 0.27
N SER A 22 -7.30 -4.99 -0.65
CA SER A 22 -6.61 -3.70 -0.46
C SER A 22 -7.61 -2.55 -0.36
N LYS A 23 -8.68 -2.56 -1.17
CA LYS A 23 -9.74 -1.55 -1.10
C LYS A 23 -10.51 -1.64 0.22
N PHE A 24 -10.80 -2.83 0.72
CA PHE A 24 -11.44 -3.00 2.04
C PHE A 24 -10.57 -2.43 3.15
N ILE A 25 -9.27 -2.78 3.19
CA ILE A 25 -8.34 -2.24 4.19
C ILE A 25 -8.27 -0.72 4.08
N ALA A 26 -8.04 -0.18 2.89
CA ALA A 26 -7.89 1.26 2.66
C ALA A 26 -9.12 2.07 3.09
N THR A 27 -10.32 1.57 2.82
CA THR A 27 -11.56 2.34 3.01
C THR A 27 -12.27 2.05 4.34
N LYS A 28 -12.21 0.82 4.85
CA LYS A 28 -12.96 0.39 6.04
C LYS A 28 -12.11 0.28 7.30
N ILE A 29 -10.84 -0.07 7.16
CA ILE A 29 -9.95 -0.24 8.32
C ILE A 29 -9.15 1.05 8.55
N LEU A 30 -8.37 1.47 7.56
CA LEU A 30 -7.48 2.61 7.67
C LEU A 30 -8.19 3.95 7.42
N ALA A 31 -9.32 3.93 6.71
CA ALA A 31 -10.06 5.12 6.29
C ALA A 31 -9.13 6.20 5.70
N LEU A 32 -8.34 5.79 4.70
CA LEU A 32 -7.39 6.66 4.02
C LEU A 32 -8.11 7.85 3.37
N ASP A 33 -7.55 9.04 3.55
CA ASP A 33 -8.11 10.30 3.09
C ASP A 33 -6.97 11.23 2.66
N ASP A 34 -6.88 11.48 1.35
CA ASP A 34 -5.83 12.30 0.76
C ASP A 34 -5.95 13.79 1.12
N SER A 35 -7.10 14.23 1.65
CA SER A 35 -7.27 15.61 2.12
C SER A 35 -6.64 15.85 3.49
N ARG A 36 -6.23 14.79 4.20
CA ARG A 36 -5.58 14.85 5.51
C ARG A 36 -4.06 14.82 5.36
N PRO A 37 -3.36 15.97 5.44
CA PRO A 37 -1.91 15.98 5.36
C PRO A 37 -1.29 15.22 6.53
N THR A 38 -0.25 14.43 6.25
CA THR A 38 0.44 13.67 7.29
C THR A 38 1.17 14.60 8.27
N PRO A 39 1.41 14.19 9.52
CA PRO A 39 2.19 14.96 10.50
C PRO A 39 3.56 15.43 10.00
N ALA A 40 4.22 14.65 9.14
CA ALA A 40 5.48 15.05 8.50
C ALA A 40 5.38 16.39 7.75
N HIS A 41 4.20 16.79 7.28
CA HIS A 41 3.97 18.05 6.59
C HIS A 41 3.44 19.17 7.49
N THR A 42 2.72 18.84 8.57
CA THR A 42 2.05 19.82 9.46
C THR A 42 2.81 20.12 10.76
N MET A 43 3.65 19.19 11.23
CA MET A 43 4.35 19.26 12.52
C MET A 43 5.87 19.25 12.36
N LYS A 44 6.39 19.85 11.27
CA LYS A 44 7.82 19.81 10.93
C LYS A 44 8.71 20.33 12.05
N ASP A 45 9.62 19.50 12.53
CA ASP A 45 10.55 19.79 13.63
C ASP A 45 12.03 19.59 13.25
N GLY A 46 12.31 18.95 12.12
CA GLY A 46 13.68 18.64 11.67
C GLY A 46 14.29 17.41 12.33
N VAL A 47 13.53 16.65 13.12
CA VAL A 47 13.99 15.42 13.80
C VAL A 47 13.00 14.28 13.54
N ASP A 48 11.77 14.36 14.08
CA ASP A 48 10.78 13.27 13.99
C ASP A 48 9.80 13.44 12.81
N TYR A 49 9.51 14.68 12.41
CA TYR A 49 8.51 15.01 11.39
C TYR A 49 9.15 15.64 10.15
N ILE A 50 9.76 14.79 9.32
CA ILE A 50 10.44 15.22 8.09
C ILE A 50 9.73 14.65 6.85
N PRO A 51 9.24 15.50 5.92
CA PRO A 51 8.70 15.03 4.65
C PRO A 51 9.75 14.23 3.87
N THR A 52 9.44 12.96 3.62
CA THR A 52 10.31 12.05 2.88
C THR A 52 9.64 11.65 1.57
N ASN A 53 10.43 11.37 0.55
CA ASN A 53 9.91 10.87 -0.72
C ASN A 53 9.15 9.55 -0.52
N LYS A 54 7.90 9.49 -0.99
CA LYS A 54 7.02 8.32 -0.86
C LYS A 54 7.62 7.01 -1.42
N TYR A 55 8.49 7.09 -2.44
CA TYR A 55 9.14 5.91 -3.01
C TYR A 55 10.23 5.34 -2.08
N VAL A 56 10.90 6.20 -1.32
CA VAL A 56 11.86 5.79 -0.29
C VAL A 56 11.12 5.11 0.86
N LEU A 57 10.04 5.71 1.35
CA LEU A 57 9.17 5.11 2.37
C LEU A 57 8.61 3.76 1.91
N TRP A 58 8.15 3.67 0.66
CA TRP A 58 7.68 2.42 0.07
C TRP A 58 8.79 1.36 0.06
N GLY A 59 10.01 1.72 -0.35
CA GLY A 59 11.17 0.83 -0.29
C GLY A 59 11.43 0.30 1.12
N HIS A 60 11.36 1.15 2.14
CA HIS A 60 11.55 0.75 3.54
C HIS A 60 10.52 -0.26 4.06
N HIS A 61 9.30 -0.29 3.52
CA HIS A 61 8.32 -1.31 3.91
C HIS A 61 8.72 -2.73 3.46
N PHE A 62 9.53 -2.85 2.40
CA PHE A 62 9.98 -4.13 1.86
C PHE A 62 11.44 -4.44 2.18
N THR A 63 12.18 -3.48 2.73
CA THR A 63 13.48 -3.77 3.34
C THR A 63 13.22 -4.55 4.63
N SER A 64 13.28 -5.89 4.55
CA SER A 64 13.48 -6.70 5.75
C SER A 64 14.87 -6.42 6.31
N VAL A 65 14.97 -6.39 7.63
CA VAL A 65 16.20 -6.15 8.42
C VAL A 65 17.38 -6.93 7.86
#